data_AF-A0A175VL00-F1
#
_entry.id   AF-A0A175VL00-F1
#
_cell.length_a   1.000
_cell.length_b   1.000
_cell.length_c   1.000
_cell.angle_alpha   90.00
_cell.angle_beta   90.00
_cell.angle_gamma   90.00
#
_symmetry.space_group_name_H-M   'P 1'
#
loop_
_entity.id
_entity.type
_entity.pdbx_description
1 polymer ?
#
loop_
_entity_poly.entity_id
_entity_poly.type
_entity_poly.pdbx_seq_one_letter_code
_entity_poly.pdbx_strand_id
1 'polypeptide(L)' 'MGDMVTVSWWIHKIGELHRNDFIMAARTDQLLK' A
#
# COMPACT_ATOMS: atom_id res chain seq x y z
N MET A 1 -2.24 6.44 23.84
CA MET A 1 -2.75 5.36 22.97
C MET A 1 -2.82 5.96 21.58
N GLY A 2 -1.92 5.60 20.68
CA GLY A 2 -1.90 6.19 19.33
C GLY A 2 -2.88 5.45 18.41
N ASP A 3 -3.45 6.16 17.45
CA ASP A 3 -4.35 5.60 16.45
C ASP A 3 -3.53 4.87 15.36
N MET A 4 -3.88 3.62 15.09
CA MET A 4 -3.24 2.79 14.05
C MET A 4 -4.12 2.74 12.82
N VAL A 5 -3.58 3.17 11.67
CA VAL A 5 -4.28 3.17 10.39
C VAL A 5 -3.60 2.17 9.45
N THR A 6 -4.34 1.14 9.03
CA THR A 6 -3.87 0.13 8.08
C THR A 6 -4.33 0.48 6.66
N VAL A 7 -3.40 0.51 5.71
CA VAL A 7 -3.68 0.80 4.29
C VAL A 7 -3.27 -0.41 3.44
N SER A 8 -4.18 -0.86 2.57
CA SER A 8 -3.94 -1.95 1.61
C SER A 8 -4.04 -1.44 0.17
N TRP A 9 -3.12 -1.86 -0.69
CA TRP A 9 -3.08 -1.49 -2.11
C TRP A 9 -3.47 -2.69 -2.98
N TRP A 10 -4.52 -2.54 -3.79
CA TRP A 10 -4.98 -3.54 -4.74
C TRP A 10 -5.68 -2.86 -5.93
N ILE A 11 -5.30 -3.19 -7.17
CA ILE A 11 -6.01 -2.71 -8.37
C ILE A 11 -7.08 -3.74 -8.76
N HIS A 12 -8.37 -3.40 -8.58
CA HIS A 12 -9.52 -4.29 -8.83
C HIS A 12 -9.68 -4.80 -10.29
N LYS A 13 -8.81 -4.36 -11.20
CA LYS A 13 -8.96 -4.57 -12.64
C LYS A 13 -8.26 -5.83 -13.15
N ILE A 14 -7.32 -6.38 -12.38
CA ILE A 14 -6.48 -7.52 -12.78
C ILE A 14 -6.23 -8.33 -11.52
N GLY A 15 -6.62 -9.61 -11.50
CA GLY A 15 -6.61 -10.47 -10.30
C GLY A 15 -5.24 -10.87 -9.78
N GLU A 16 -4.19 -10.10 -10.07
CA GLU A 16 -2.81 -10.33 -9.67
C GLU A 16 -2.21 -9.06 -9.05
N LEU A 17 -1.08 -9.20 -8.37
CA LEU A 17 -0.35 -8.07 -7.80
C LEU A 17 0.53 -7.44 -8.87
N HIS A 18 0.33 -6.15 -9.12
CA HIS A 18 1.09 -5.44 -10.14
C HIS A 18 2.24 -4.68 -9.51
N ARG A 19 3.25 -4.40 -10.34
CA ARG A 19 4.39 -3.54 -9.98
C ARG A 19 3.96 -2.23 -9.31
N ASN A 20 2.82 -1.68 -9.69
CA ASN A 20 2.30 -0.43 -9.12
C ASN A 20 1.82 -0.59 -7.66
N ASP A 21 1.27 -1.74 -7.29
CA ASP A 21 0.87 -2.03 -5.91
C ASP A 21 2.09 -2.02 -4.98
N PHE A 22 3.20 -2.62 -5.43
CA PHE A 22 4.47 -2.61 -4.69
C PHE A 22 5.08 -1.21 -4.59
N ILE A 23 4.99 -0.38 -5.64
CA ILE A 23 5.48 1.00 -5.62
C ILE A 23 4.69 1.83 -4.59
N MET A 24 3.37 1.67 -4.56
CA MET A 24 2.53 2.41 -3.61
C MET A 24 2.79 1.97 -2.17
N ALA A 25 2.93 0.66 -1.92
CA ALA A 25 3.32 0.13 -0.61
C ALA A 25 4.65 0.72 -0.13
N ALA A 26 5.69 0.74 -0.97
CA ALA A 26 7.00 1.29 -0.61
C ALA A 26 6.98 2.81 -0.34
N ARG A 27 6.17 3.57 -1.09
CA ARG A 27 6.00 5.01 -0.86
C ARG A 27 5.29 5.32 0.45
N THR A 28 4.27 4.54 0.80
CA THR A 28 3.57 4.68 2.08
C THR A 28 4.48 4.33 3.25
N ASP A 29 5.29 3.27 3.14
CA ASP A 29 6.27 2.91 4.17
C ASP A 29 7.29 4.03 4.43
N GLN A 30 7.74 4.71 3.36
CA GLN A 30 8.65 5.86 3.48
C GLN A 30 8.02 7.09 4.15
N LEU A 31 6.70 7.29 4.02
CA LEU A 31 5.98 8.40 4.65
C LEU A 31 5.73 8.18 6.15
N LEU A 32 5.81 6.92 6.61
CA LEU A 32 5.58 6.53 8.01
C LEU A 32 6.89 6.35 8.81
N LYS A 33 8.04 6.59 8.19
CA LYS A 33 9.34 6.76 8.86
C LYS A 33 9.56 8.18 9.34
#